data_AF-A0A101U5C2-F1
#
_entry.id   AF-A0A101U5C2-F1
#
_cell.length_a   1.000
_cell.length_b   1.000
_cell.length_c   1.000
_cell.angle_alpha   90.00
_cell.angle_beta   90.00
_cell.angle_gamma   90.00
#
_symmetry.space_group_name_H-M   'P 1'
#
loop_
_entity.id
_entity.type
_entity.pdbx_description
1 polymer ?
#
loop_
_entity_poly.entity_id
_entity_poly.type
_entity_poly.pdbx_seq_one_letter_code
_entity_poly.pdbx_strand_id
1 'polypeptide(L)'
;MVTVMATTEAVLAAIAELSEDLDTGAWVPDEYDRAIAVAVQTEGRAKADTIRAGLRTAGPDGTGARLAPVAARCGYLLDGMSGTSAEDQRAIQDALGDLLDTVVLAGRLRRP
;
A
#
# COMPACT_ATOMS: atom_id res chain seq x y z
N MET A 1 1.20 25.54 -8.34
CA MET A 1 1.46 24.49 -7.35
C MET A 1 0.15 23.72 -7.19
N VAL A 2 -0.05 22.65 -7.97
CA VAL A 2 -1.29 21.87 -7.92
C VAL A 2 -1.11 20.83 -6.84
N THR A 3 -1.70 21.07 -5.67
CA THR A 3 -1.89 20.02 -4.68
C THR A 3 -2.93 19.07 -5.28
N VAL A 4 -2.47 18.00 -5.94
CA VAL A 4 -3.37 16.95 -6.41
C VAL A 4 -4.01 16.35 -5.17
N MET A 5 -5.26 16.73 -4.93
CA MET A 5 -6.07 16.15 -3.87
C MET A 5 -6.06 14.64 -4.09
N ALA A 6 -5.59 13.86 -3.12
CA ALA A 6 -5.65 12.40 -3.22
C ALA A 6 -7.13 12.02 -3.27
N THR A 7 -7.61 11.61 -4.43
CA THR A 7 -8.97 11.07 -4.60
C THR A 7 -8.92 9.55 -4.48
N THR A 8 -10.02 8.94 -4.03
CA THR A 8 -10.20 7.48 -4.03
C THR A 8 -9.80 6.85 -5.37
N GLU A 9 -10.29 7.40 -6.49
CA GLU A 9 -10.01 6.88 -7.84
C GLU A 9 -8.52 6.85 -8.17
N ALA A 10 -7.80 7.95 -7.92
CA ALA A 10 -6.37 8.04 -8.15
C ALA A 10 -5.56 7.03 -7.31
N VAL A 11 -6.01 6.74 -6.08
CA VAL A 11 -5.38 5.74 -5.21
C VAL A 11 -5.66 4.33 -5.73
N LEU A 12 -6.90 4.02 -6.12
CA LEU A 12 -7.25 2.73 -6.70
C LEU A 12 -6.50 2.47 -8.01
N ALA A 13 -6.36 3.49 -8.87
CA ALA A 13 -5.57 3.39 -10.10
C ALA A 13 -4.09 3.10 -9.80
N ALA A 14 -3.50 3.76 -8.80
CA ALA A 14 -2.12 3.52 -8.41
C ALA A 14 -1.91 2.11 -7.80
N ILE A 15 -2.90 1.60 -7.05
CA ILE A 15 -2.87 0.22 -6.56
C ILE A 15 -2.93 -0.76 -7.74
N ALA A 16 -3.83 -0.53 -8.70
CA ALA A 16 -3.98 -1.38 -9.87
C ALA A 16 -2.70 -1.41 -10.73
N GLU A 17 -2.05 -0.26 -10.94
CA GLU A 17 -0.76 -0.16 -11.66
C GLU A 17 0.34 -0.98 -10.96
N LEU A 18 0.45 -0.88 -9.64
CA LEU A 18 1.43 -1.67 -8.88
C LEU A 18 1.13 -3.18 -8.94
N SER A 19 -0.15 -3.57 -8.90
CA SER A 19 -0.54 -4.97 -9.06
C SER A 19 -0.19 -5.49 -10.45
N GLU A 20 -0.49 -4.74 -11.51
CA GLU A 20 -0.13 -5.11 -12.89
C GLU A 20 1.39 -5.21 -13.07
N ASP A 21 2.15 -4.28 -12.52
CA ASP A 21 3.61 -4.31 -12.59
C ASP A 21 4.19 -5.50 -11.82
N LEU A 22 3.56 -5.90 -10.71
CA LEU A 22 3.96 -7.09 -9.96
C LEU A 22 3.65 -8.36 -10.74
N ASP A 23 2.46 -8.45 -11.35
CA ASP A 23 2.00 -9.60 -12.13
C ASP A 23 2.81 -9.80 -13.41
N THR A 24 3.19 -8.70 -14.08
CA THR A 24 4.04 -8.73 -15.28
C THR A 24 5.53 -8.86 -14.95
N GLY A 25 5.91 -8.72 -13.68
CA GLY A 25 7.29 -8.71 -13.22
C GLY A 25 8.06 -7.43 -13.56
N ALA A 26 7.38 -6.39 -14.03
CA ALA A 26 7.95 -5.05 -14.24
C ALA A 26 8.37 -4.39 -12.90
N TRP A 27 7.78 -4.81 -11.79
CA TRP A 27 8.20 -4.48 -10.44
C TRP A 27 8.50 -5.74 -9.63
N VAL A 28 9.63 -5.70 -8.94
CA VAL A 28 10.03 -6.69 -7.95
C VAL A 28 10.09 -5.98 -6.61
N PRO A 29 9.25 -6.36 -5.63
CA PRO A 29 9.26 -5.74 -4.32
C PRO A 29 10.60 -5.94 -3.63
N ASP A 30 11.19 -4.85 -3.14
CA ASP A 30 12.44 -4.88 -2.38
C ASP A 30 12.21 -5.28 -0.91
N GLU A 31 13.23 -5.14 -0.06
CA GLU A 31 13.09 -5.47 1.36
C GLU A 31 12.18 -4.51 2.13
N TYR A 32 12.11 -3.25 1.72
CA TYR A 32 11.28 -2.22 2.35
C TYR A 32 9.82 -2.36 1.95
N ASP A 33 9.54 -2.61 0.67
CA ASP A 33 8.19 -2.94 0.17
C ASP A 33 7.63 -4.15 0.95
N ARG A 34 8.46 -5.19 1.14
CA ARG A 34 8.10 -6.37 1.93
C ARG A 34 7.90 -6.05 3.41
N ALA A 35 8.76 -5.23 4.01
CA ALA A 35 8.63 -4.84 5.41
C ALA A 35 7.32 -4.09 5.66
N ILE A 36 6.93 -3.17 4.75
CA ILE A 36 5.64 -2.48 4.78
C ILE A 36 4.51 -3.51 4.70
N ALA A 37 4.53 -4.38 3.69
CA ALA A 37 3.44 -5.31 3.46
C ALA A 37 3.24 -6.30 4.61
N VAL A 38 4.32 -6.89 5.14
CA VAL A 38 4.25 -7.78 6.30
C VAL A 38 3.70 -7.06 7.51
N ALA A 39 4.21 -5.87 7.83
CA ALA A 39 3.81 -5.12 9.02
C ALA A 39 2.34 -4.67 8.97
N VAL A 40 1.83 -4.30 7.79
CA VAL A 40 0.41 -3.95 7.63
C VAL A 40 -0.47 -5.20 7.75
N GLN A 41 -0.06 -6.33 7.18
CA GLN A 41 -0.86 -7.57 7.21
C GLN A 41 -0.88 -8.26 8.57
N THR A 42 0.17 -8.14 9.38
CA THR A 42 0.19 -8.72 10.75
C THR A 42 -0.91 -8.18 11.66
N GLU A 43 -1.42 -6.98 11.39
CA GLU A 43 -2.49 -6.33 12.16
C GLU A 43 -3.91 -6.65 11.63
N GLY A 44 -4.00 -7.51 10.60
CA GLY A 44 -5.24 -8.16 10.17
C GLY A 44 -6.16 -7.36 9.23
N ARG A 45 -5.89 -6.07 8.97
CA ARG A 45 -6.48 -5.26 7.88
C ARG A 45 -5.63 -4.04 7.53
N ALA A 46 -5.70 -3.60 6.28
CA ALA A 46 -5.27 -2.27 5.87
C ALA A 46 -6.17 -1.21 6.55
N LYS A 47 -5.66 -0.52 7.57
CA LYS A 47 -6.30 0.62 8.24
C LYS A 47 -5.27 1.74 8.33
N ALA A 48 -5.72 2.97 8.56
CA ALA A 48 -4.82 4.12 8.68
C ALA A 48 -3.65 3.86 9.66
N ASP A 49 -3.95 3.31 10.84
CA ASP A 49 -2.93 3.06 11.86
C ASP A 49 -1.97 1.91 11.52
N THR A 50 -2.47 0.86 10.86
CA THR A 50 -1.63 -0.29 10.46
C THR A 50 -0.71 0.10 9.31
N ILE A 51 -1.22 0.91 8.37
CA ILE A 51 -0.44 1.53 7.29
C ILE A 51 0.66 2.44 7.86
N ARG A 52 0.33 3.30 8.83
CA ARG A 52 1.32 4.14 9.51
C ARG A 52 2.37 3.31 10.23
N ALA A 53 1.98 2.20 10.86
CA ALA A 53 2.90 1.28 11.50
C ALA A 53 3.84 0.63 10.48
N GLY A 54 3.31 0.14 9.36
CA GLY A 54 4.12 -0.46 8.29
C GLY A 54 5.12 0.51 7.67
N LEU A 55 4.70 1.75 7.39
CA LEU A 55 5.60 2.80 6.92
C LEU A 55 6.70 3.13 7.93
N ARG A 56 6.38 3.13 9.25
CA ARG A 56 7.38 3.31 10.31
C ARG A 56 8.37 2.14 10.39
N THR A 57 7.91 0.91 10.19
CA THR A 57 8.75 -0.30 10.21
C THR A 57 9.77 -0.29 9.08
N ALA A 58 9.42 0.23 7.90
CA ALA A 58 10.34 0.35 6.78
C ALA A 58 11.49 1.35 7.05
N GLY A 59 11.31 2.25 8.02
CA GLY A 59 12.27 3.29 8.35
C GLY A 59 12.37 4.39 7.27
N PRO A 60 13.27 5.36 7.47
CA PRO A 60 13.45 6.48 6.54
C PRO A 60 13.93 6.03 5.16
N ASP A 61 14.74 4.97 5.09
CA ASP A 61 15.26 4.43 3.84
C ASP A 61 14.15 3.78 2.99
N GLY A 62 13.09 3.27 3.64
CA GLY A 62 11.91 2.73 3.00
C GLY A 62 11.02 3.76 2.30
N THR A 63 11.30 5.07 2.43
CA THR A 63 10.57 6.12 1.70
C THR A 63 10.80 6.09 0.19
N GLY A 64 11.91 5.47 -0.25
CA GLY A 64 12.20 5.24 -1.67
C GLY A 64 11.49 4.01 -2.26
N ALA A 65 10.89 3.17 -1.42
CA ALA A 65 10.20 1.96 -1.85
C ALA A 65 8.95 2.31 -2.67
N ARG A 66 8.67 1.55 -3.72
CA ARG A 66 7.62 1.88 -4.69
C ARG A 66 6.22 1.81 -4.06
N LEU A 67 6.03 0.94 -3.07
CA LEU A 67 4.80 0.79 -2.31
C LEU A 67 4.55 1.94 -1.32
N ALA A 68 5.61 2.54 -0.76
CA ALA A 68 5.51 3.55 0.30
C ALA A 68 4.61 4.75 -0.04
N PRO A 69 4.72 5.43 -1.19
CA PRO A 69 3.87 6.57 -1.52
C PRO A 69 2.40 6.18 -1.71
N VAL A 70 2.10 4.98 -2.23
CA VAL A 70 0.73 4.49 -2.39
C VAL A 70 0.13 4.15 -1.02
N ALA A 71 0.87 3.41 -0.20
CA ALA A 71 0.46 3.10 1.17
C ALA A 71 0.17 4.38 1.99
N ALA A 72 1.05 5.38 1.93
CA ALA A 72 0.84 6.66 2.64
C ALA A 72 -0.47 7.36 2.23
N ARG A 73 -0.81 7.37 0.93
CA ARG A 73 -2.06 7.94 0.43
C ARG A 73 -3.28 7.15 0.89
N CYS A 74 -3.21 5.82 0.88
CA CYS A 74 -4.26 4.98 1.45
C CYS A 74 -4.46 5.29 2.94
N GLY A 75 -3.38 5.41 3.71
CA GLY A 75 -3.44 5.77 5.12
C GLY A 75 -4.13 7.12 5.37
N TYR A 76 -3.87 8.12 4.52
CA TYR A 76 -4.53 9.42 4.59
C TYR A 76 -6.04 9.32 4.32
N LEU A 77 -6.46 8.59 3.28
CA LEU A 77 -7.88 8.43 2.94
C LEU A 77 -8.67 7.60 3.95
N LEU A 78 -8.00 6.64 4.59
CA LEU A 78 -8.61 5.76 5.59
C LEU A 78 -8.66 6.38 6.99
N ASP A 79 -7.97 7.49 7.24
CA ASP A 79 -8.00 8.19 8.52
C ASP A 79 -9.29 9.00 8.74
N GLY A 80 -10.20 8.98 7.77
CA GLY A 80 -11.51 9.64 7.86
C GLY A 80 -11.48 11.17 7.74
N MET A 81 -10.29 11.79 7.74
CA MET A 81 -10.13 13.24 7.59
C MET A 81 -10.44 13.75 6.17
N SER A 82 -10.49 12.87 5.17
CA SER A 82 -10.75 13.19 3.77
C SER A 82 -12.24 13.24 3.40
N GLY A 83 -13.16 12.88 4.31
CA GLY A 83 -14.58 12.74 3.98
C GLY A 83 -14.89 11.57 3.04
N THR A 84 -13.96 10.61 2.89
CA THR A 84 -14.11 9.41 2.06
C THR A 84 -15.28 8.56 2.56
N SER A 85 -16.18 8.15 1.66
CA SER A 85 -17.35 7.33 2.01
C SER A 85 -16.94 5.97 2.57
N ALA A 86 -17.82 5.32 3.35
CA ALA A 86 -17.53 3.98 3.88
C ALA A 86 -17.34 2.92 2.77
N GLU A 87 -18.00 3.11 1.63
CA GLU A 87 -17.85 2.26 0.44
C GLU A 87 -16.47 2.45 -0.18
N ASP A 88 -16.05 3.70 -0.41
CA ASP A 88 -14.72 4.03 -0.93
C ASP A 88 -13.60 3.56 0.00
N GLN A 89 -13.78 3.72 1.31
CA GLN A 89 -12.83 3.21 2.30
C GLN A 89 -12.70 1.69 2.16
N ARG A 90 -13.81 0.96 2.03
CA ARG A 90 -13.78 -0.49 1.84
C ARG A 90 -13.08 -0.88 0.54
N ALA A 91 -13.37 -0.20 -0.58
CA ALA A 91 -12.71 -0.43 -1.85
C ALA A 91 -11.18 -0.25 -1.75
N ILE A 92 -10.72 0.81 -1.06
CA ILE A 92 -9.28 1.03 -0.81
C ILE A 92 -8.69 -0.07 0.07
N GLN A 93 -9.40 -0.47 1.14
CA GLN A 93 -8.93 -1.52 2.06
C GLN A 93 -8.76 -2.86 1.36
N ASP A 94 -9.74 -3.25 0.55
CA ASP A 94 -9.74 -4.52 -0.18
C ASP A 94 -8.63 -4.52 -1.23
N ALA A 95 -8.58 -3.49 -2.10
CA ALA A 95 -7.57 -3.39 -3.15
C ALA A 95 -6.15 -3.32 -2.59
N LEU A 96 -5.93 -2.54 -1.52
CA LEU A 96 -4.61 -2.51 -0.88
C LEU A 96 -4.28 -3.86 -0.23
N GLY A 97 -5.24 -4.50 0.45
CA GLY A 97 -5.05 -5.82 1.05
C GLY A 97 -4.54 -6.85 0.05
N ASP A 98 -5.19 -6.94 -1.12
CA ASP A 98 -4.82 -7.87 -2.19
C ASP A 98 -3.39 -7.60 -2.73
N LEU A 99 -3.04 -6.32 -2.92
CA LEU A 99 -1.69 -5.92 -3.33
C LEU A 99 -0.64 -6.34 -2.28
N LEU A 100 -0.91 -6.09 -0.99
CA LEU A 100 0.01 -6.43 0.09
C LEU A 100 0.21 -7.94 0.20
N ASP A 101 -0.84 -8.74 0.04
CA ASP A 101 -0.73 -10.20 0.01
C ASP A 101 0.15 -10.68 -1.13
N THR A 102 -0.03 -10.11 -2.33
CA THR A 102 0.77 -10.46 -3.49
C THR A 102 2.24 -10.09 -3.29
N VAL A 103 2.53 -8.93 -2.70
CA VAL A 103 3.90 -8.51 -2.33
C VAL A 103 4.54 -9.49 -1.33
N VAL A 104 3.79 -9.92 -0.31
CA VAL A 104 4.26 -10.91 0.68
C VAL A 104 4.57 -12.26 0.02
N LEU A 105 3.69 -12.72 -0.88
CA LEU A 105 3.87 -13.99 -1.60
C LEU A 105 5.06 -13.94 -2.55
N ALA A 106 5.24 -12.84 -3.30
CA ALA A 106 6.38 -12.64 -4.19
C ALA A 106 7.71 -12.72 -3.44
N GLY A 107 7.76 -12.22 -2.20
CA GLY A 107 8.93 -12.32 -1.32
C GLY A 107 9.22 -13.75 -0.82
N ARG A 108 8.19 -14.61 -0.70
CA ARG A 108 8.36 -16.01 -0.26
C ARG A 108 8.85 -16.93 -1.37
N LEU A 109 8.47 -16.65 -2.61
CA LEU A 109 8.86 -17.44 -3.79
C LEU A 109 10.35 -17.29 -4.16
N ARG A 110 11.04 -16.29 -3.60
CA ARG A 110 12.47 -16.00 -3.86
C ARG A 110 13.42 -16.48 -2.75
N ARG A 111 13.08 -17.53 -2.00
CA ARG A 111 14.11 -18.20 -1.16
C ARG A 111 14.95 -19.13 -2.04
N PRO A 112 16.30 -19.01 -2.03
CA PRO A 112 17.19 -20.01 -2.63
C PRO A 112 17.11 -21.35 -1.90
#